data_AF-A0A1Y3N432-F1
#
_entry.id   AF-A0A1Y3N432-F1
#
_cell.length_a   1.000
_cell.length_b   1.000
_cell.length_c   1.000
_cell.angle_alpha   90.00
_cell.angle_beta   90.00
_cell.angle_gamma   90.00
#
_symmetry.space_group_name_H-M   'P 1'
#
loop_
_entity.id
_entity.type
_entity.pdbx_description
1 polymer ?
#
loop_
_entity_poly.entity_id
_entity_poly.type
_entity_poly.pdbx_seq_one_letter_code
_entity_poly.pdbx_strand_id
1 'polypeptide(L)'
;MVNKANVCIGLIATLATAFALNPDEESFKKYIDTKMQSNGSSWFERKLISNITSLVYKREDYKFFSIVNVPENETNYLGIFGLWVPLPTMNRLAELKKDVERDLKDAGKDLKKKALEIKEDTKKKAEEVKQEVKSE
;
A
#
# COMPACT_ATOMS: atom_id res chain seq x y z
N MET A 1 16.10 -13.13 22.30
CA MET A 1 16.85 -13.66 21.15
C MET A 1 15.90 -14.48 20.30
N VAL A 2 15.60 -14.05 19.07
CA VAL A 2 14.76 -14.85 18.16
C VAL A 2 15.59 -16.06 17.71
N ASN A 3 15.08 -17.26 17.98
CA ASN A 3 15.79 -18.50 17.68
C ASN A 3 15.84 -18.68 16.14
N LYS A 4 17.03 -18.66 15.55
CA LYS A 4 17.23 -18.73 14.09
C LYS A 4 16.53 -19.94 13.47
N ALA A 5 16.47 -21.06 14.19
CA ALA A 5 15.75 -22.26 13.76
C ALA A 5 14.24 -22.01 13.59
N ASN A 6 13.60 -21.26 14.49
CA ASN A 6 12.17 -20.94 14.40
C ASN A 6 11.88 -19.99 13.22
N VAL A 7 12.80 -19.07 12.93
CA VAL A 7 12.70 -18.21 11.73
C VAL A 7 12.79 -19.05 10.47
N CYS A 8 13.75 -19.98 10.38
CA CYS A 8 13.89 -20.87 9.24
C CYS A 8 12.66 -21.76 9.03
N ILE A 9 12.13 -22.38 10.11
CA ILE A 9 10.93 -23.22 10.04
C ILE A 9 9.71 -22.41 9.59
N GLY A 10 9.52 -21.21 10.15
CA GLY A 10 8.44 -20.31 9.75
C GLY A 10 8.55 -19.92 8.26
N LEU A 11 9.76 -19.67 7.77
CA LEU A 11 9.99 -19.26 6.39
C LEU A 11 9.76 -20.43 5.41
N ILE A 12 10.18 -21.65 5.76
CA ILE A 12 9.91 -22.87 4.99
C ILE A 12 8.40 -23.14 4.93
N ALA A 13 7.70 -23.08 6.07
CA ALA A 13 6.25 -23.29 6.11
C ALA A 13 5.50 -22.26 5.26
N THR A 14 5.93 -20.99 5.31
CA THR A 14 5.35 -19.92 4.48
C THR A 14 5.57 -20.16 2.99
N LEU A 15 6.78 -20.56 2.58
CA LEU A 15 7.09 -20.87 1.18
C LEU A 15 6.35 -22.11 0.67
N ALA A 16 6.24 -23.17 1.48
CA ALA A 16 5.49 -24.37 1.13
C ALA A 16 3.99 -24.05 0.93
N THR A 17 3.44 -23.19 1.78
CA THR A 17 2.05 -22.73 1.67
C THR A 17 1.86 -21.87 0.41
N ALA A 18 2.80 -20.98 0.10
CA ALA A 18 2.76 -20.16 -1.11
C ALA A 18 2.85 -21.02 -2.39
N PHE A 19 3.66 -22.08 -2.37
CA PHE A 19 3.77 -23.02 -3.48
C PHE A 19 2.49 -23.83 -3.68
N ALA A 20 1.93 -24.39 -2.60
CA ALA A 20 0.70 -25.20 -2.67
C ALA A 20 -0.53 -24.39 -3.08
N LEU A 21 -0.56 -23.10 -2.71
CA LEU A 21 -1.62 -22.16 -3.04
C LEU A 21 -1.23 -21.21 -4.17
N ASN A 22 -0.29 -21.59 -5.04
CA ASN A 22 0.10 -20.76 -6.16
C ASN A 22 -1.13 -20.57 -7.07
N PRO A 23 -1.67 -19.34 -7.19
CA PRO A 23 -2.92 -19.13 -7.87
C PRO A 23 -2.76 -19.24 -9.39
N ASP A 24 -3.71 -19.92 -10.01
CA ASP A 24 -3.76 -20.22 -11.44
C ASP A 24 -4.70 -19.29 -12.20
N GLU A 25 -4.74 -19.44 -13.52
CA GLU A 25 -5.63 -18.64 -14.38
C GLU A 25 -7.12 -18.85 -14.04
N GLU A 26 -7.50 -20.07 -13.61
CA GLU A 26 -8.88 -20.38 -13.24
C GLU A 26 -9.29 -19.65 -11.95
N SER A 27 -8.42 -19.61 -10.93
CA SER A 27 -8.64 -18.85 -9.71
C SER A 27 -8.72 -17.35 -9.98
N PHE A 28 -7.95 -16.83 -10.93
CA PHE A 28 -8.04 -15.42 -11.34
C PHE A 28 -9.38 -15.11 -11.99
N LYS A 29 -9.84 -15.98 -12.92
CA LYS A 29 -11.17 -15.85 -13.54
C LYS A 29 -12.26 -15.87 -12.48
N LYS A 30 -12.23 -16.82 -11.55
CA LYS A 30 -13.17 -16.89 -10.42
C LYS A 30 -13.11 -15.65 -9.53
N TYR A 31 -11.93 -15.10 -9.25
CA TYR A 31 -11.77 -13.88 -8.47
C TYR A 31 -12.42 -12.68 -9.15
N ILE A 32 -12.16 -12.51 -10.46
CA ILE A 32 -12.76 -11.46 -11.27
C ILE A 32 -14.28 -11.64 -11.33
N ASP A 33 -14.77 -12.85 -11.63
CA ASP A 33 -16.21 -13.15 -11.67
C ASP A 33 -16.89 -12.87 -10.33
N THR A 34 -16.27 -13.25 -9.22
CA THR A 34 -16.81 -13.03 -7.87
C THR A 34 -16.82 -11.54 -7.52
N LYS A 35 -15.73 -10.82 -7.82
CA LYS A 35 -15.66 -9.36 -7.62
C LYS A 35 -16.66 -8.60 -8.49
N MET A 36 -16.94 -9.11 -9.69
CA MET A 36 -17.91 -8.56 -10.62
C MET A 36 -19.36 -8.84 -10.19
N GLN A 37 -19.65 -10.02 -9.62
CA GLN A 37 -20.98 -10.34 -9.09
C GLN A 37 -21.30 -9.59 -7.79
N SER A 38 -20.30 -9.34 -6.94
CA SER A 38 -20.51 -8.60 -5.69
C SER A 38 -20.67 -7.09 -5.90
N ASN A 39 -20.13 -6.54 -7.00
CA ASN A 39 -20.19 -5.13 -7.34
C ASN A 39 -21.08 -4.91 -8.57
N GLY A 40 -22.39 -4.94 -8.37
CA GLY A 40 -23.29 -4.39 -9.37
C GLY A 40 -23.16 -2.87 -9.43
N SER A 41 -22.65 -2.32 -10.55
CA SER A 41 -23.14 -1.10 -11.23
C SER A 41 -22.13 -0.01 -11.64
N SER A 42 -20.88 -0.29 -12.01
CA SER A 42 -20.08 0.72 -12.73
C SER A 42 -20.00 0.46 -14.24
N TRP A 43 -20.21 1.50 -15.07
CA TRP A 43 -19.99 1.46 -16.52
C TRP A 43 -18.56 1.02 -16.87
N PHE A 44 -17.61 1.31 -15.98
CA PHE A 44 -16.22 0.88 -16.06
C PHE A 44 -16.06 -0.65 -15.92
N GLU A 45 -16.79 -1.27 -14.99
CA GLU A 45 -16.78 -2.73 -14.79
C GLU A 45 -17.39 -3.47 -15.98
N ARG A 46 -18.42 -2.88 -16.62
CA ARG A 46 -19.01 -3.43 -17.86
C ARG A 46 -18.03 -3.42 -19.04
N LYS A 47 -17.17 -2.40 -19.11
CA LYS A 47 -16.14 -2.29 -20.15
C LYS A 47 -15.06 -3.34 -19.95
N LEU A 48 -14.60 -3.50 -18.70
CA LEU A 48 -13.72 -4.58 -18.24
C LEU A 48 -14.25 -5.96 -18.66
N ILE A 49 -15.51 -6.28 -18.36
CA ILE A 49 -16.13 -7.57 -18.71
C ILE A 49 -16.10 -7.84 -20.21
N SER A 50 -16.40 -6.82 -21.04
CA SER A 50 -16.54 -6.99 -22.49
C SER A 50 -15.24 -7.36 -23.21
N ASN A 51 -14.11 -7.08 -22.57
CA ASN A 51 -12.78 -7.25 -23.12
C ASN A 51 -11.98 -8.35 -22.39
N ILE A 52 -12.32 -8.66 -21.14
CA ILE A 52 -11.77 -9.79 -20.37
C ILE A 52 -11.99 -11.13 -21.09
N THR A 53 -13.16 -11.36 -21.70
CA THR A 53 -13.41 -12.60 -22.47
C THR A 53 -12.67 -12.68 -23.81
N SER A 54 -12.09 -11.58 -24.30
CA SER A 54 -11.36 -11.53 -25.58
C SER A 54 -9.85 -11.30 -25.44
N LEU A 55 -9.38 -10.87 -24.25
CA LEU A 55 -7.97 -10.58 -24.00
C LEU A 55 -7.21 -11.81 -23.51
N VAL A 56 -6.20 -12.18 -24.29
CA VAL A 56 -5.16 -13.13 -23.89
C VAL A 56 -4.39 -12.51 -22.71
N TYR A 57 -4.71 -12.96 -21.50
CA TYR A 57 -3.93 -12.61 -20.32
C TYR A 57 -2.53 -13.19 -20.46
N LYS A 58 -1.51 -12.35 -20.35
CA LYS A 58 -0.15 -12.85 -20.11
C LYS A 58 -0.02 -13.13 -18.62
N ARG A 59 -0.15 -14.41 -18.27
CA ARG A 59 0.18 -14.92 -16.94
C ARG A 59 1.67 -15.21 -16.88
N GLU A 60 2.35 -14.54 -15.97
CA GLU A 60 3.71 -14.89 -15.57
C GLU A 60 3.62 -15.71 -14.29
N ASP A 61 3.86 -17.02 -14.41
CA ASP A 61 3.86 -17.94 -13.30
C ASP A 61 5.25 -17.97 -12.65
N TYR A 62 5.34 -17.49 -11.41
CA TYR A 62 6.51 -17.68 -10.58
C TYR A 62 6.19 -18.79 -9.56
N LYS A 63 7.21 -19.56 -9.16
CA LYS A 63 7.03 -20.76 -8.31
C LYS A 63 6.17 -20.57 -7.05
N PHE A 64 6.05 -19.34 -6.52
CA PHE A 64 5.34 -19.02 -5.29
C PHE A 64 4.27 -17.92 -5.45
N PHE A 65 4.17 -17.33 -6.63
CA PHE A 65 3.24 -16.24 -6.92
C PHE A 65 3.00 -16.14 -8.43
N SER A 66 1.84 -15.66 -8.83
CA SER A 66 1.55 -15.40 -10.24
C SER A 66 1.34 -13.92 -10.46
N ILE A 67 1.81 -13.40 -11.59
CA ILE A 67 1.48 -12.04 -12.03
C ILE A 67 0.59 -12.16 -13.26
N VAL A 68 -0.55 -11.48 -13.23
CA VAL A 68 -1.42 -11.34 -14.39
C VAL A 68 -1.44 -9.87 -14.79
N ASN A 69 -0.97 -9.59 -16.00
CA ASN A 69 -1.15 -8.27 -16.59
C ASN A 69 -2.51 -8.22 -17.28
N VAL A 70 -3.32 -7.21 -16.93
CA VAL A 70 -4.57 -6.89 -17.62
C VAL A 70 -4.30 -5.64 -18.47
N PRO A 71 -4.08 -5.80 -19.80
CA PRO A 71 -3.65 -4.70 -20.68
C PRO A 71 -4.66 -3.54 -20.70
N GLU A 72 -5.94 -3.86 -20.57
CA GLU A 72 -7.04 -2.91 -20.72
C GLU A 72 -7.05 -1.80 -19.66
N ASN A 73 -6.57 -2.11 -18.46
CA ASN A 73 -6.50 -1.19 -17.32
C ASN A 73 -5.05 -0.91 -16.88
N GLU A 74 -4.07 -1.36 -17.67
CA GLU A 74 -2.64 -1.34 -17.33
C GLU A 74 -2.34 -1.87 -15.92
N THR A 75 -3.22 -2.71 -15.36
CA THR A 75 -3.15 -3.12 -13.96
C THR A 75 -2.51 -4.50 -13.88
N ASN A 76 -1.51 -4.61 -13.01
CA ASN A 76 -0.89 -5.89 -12.68
C ASN A 76 -1.59 -6.47 -11.47
N TYR A 77 -1.97 -7.74 -11.51
CA TYR A 77 -2.49 -8.46 -10.35
C TYR A 77 -1.42 -9.40 -9.84
N LEU A 78 -1.15 -9.32 -8.54
CA LEU A 78 -0.31 -10.28 -7.83
C LEU A 78 -1.20 -11.35 -7.21
N GLY A 79 -0.98 -12.58 -7.64
CA GLY A 79 -1.54 -13.78 -7.05
C GLY A 79 -0.56 -14.39 -6.06
N ILE A 80 -0.92 -14.49 -4.78
CA ILE A 80 -0.13 -15.20 -3.76
C ILE A 80 -1.08 -15.80 -2.71
N PHE A 81 -0.79 -17.01 -2.21
CA PHE A 81 -1.64 -17.70 -1.22
C PHE A 81 -3.12 -17.84 -1.64
N GLY A 82 -3.40 -18.06 -2.93
CA GLY A 82 -4.78 -18.11 -3.45
C GLY A 82 -5.53 -16.78 -3.45
N LEU A 83 -4.86 -15.67 -3.14
CA LEU A 83 -5.42 -14.32 -3.14
C LEU A 83 -4.89 -13.53 -4.33
N TRP A 84 -5.77 -12.72 -4.93
CA TRP A 84 -5.42 -11.80 -6.01
C TRP A 84 -5.50 -10.36 -5.53
N VAL A 85 -4.37 -9.65 -5.61
CA VAL A 85 -4.24 -8.25 -5.17
C VAL A 85 -3.86 -7.38 -6.37
N PRO A 86 -4.61 -6.31 -6.67
CA PRO A 86 -4.22 -5.36 -7.70
C PRO A 86 -2.99 -4.58 -7.23
N LEU A 87 -1.92 -4.62 -8.01
CA LEU A 87 -0.73 -3.82 -7.81
C LEU A 87 -0.96 -2.43 -8.42
N PRO A 88 -0.60 -1.36 -7.68
CA PRO A 88 -0.66 -0.01 -8.23
C PRO A 88 0.28 0.10 -9.43
N THR A 89 -0.20 0.75 -10.49
CA THR A 89 0.64 1.07 -11.64
C THR A 89 1.77 2.01 -11.22
N MET A 90 2.91 1.96 -11.91
CA MET A 90 4.06 2.83 -11.60
C MET A 90 3.68 4.32 -11.62
N ASN A 91 2.71 4.69 -12.46
CA ASN A 91 2.14 6.04 -12.51
C ASN A 91 1.40 6.39 -11.20
N ARG A 92 0.53 5.49 -10.72
CA ARG A 92 -0.19 5.69 -9.45
C ARG A 92 0.76 5.70 -8.24
N LEU A 93 1.82 4.89 -8.30
CA LEU A 93 2.85 4.82 -7.28
C LEU A 93 3.68 6.11 -7.22
N ALA A 94 3.95 6.73 -8.38
CA ALA A 94 4.60 8.03 -8.47
C ALA A 94 3.72 9.18 -7.94
N GLU A 95 2.41 9.14 -8.18
CA GLU A 95 1.46 10.09 -7.58
C GLU A 95 1.40 9.96 -6.07
N LEU A 96 1.21 8.73 -5.55
CA LEU A 96 1.20 8.46 -4.11
C LEU A 96 2.48 8.93 -3.42
N LYS A 97 3.64 8.74 -4.07
CA LYS A 97 4.91 9.23 -3.54
C LYS A 97 4.93 10.76 -3.42
N LYS A 98 4.44 11.47 -4.44
CA LYS A 98 4.36 12.94 -4.42
C LYS A 98 3.40 13.44 -3.34
N ASP A 99 2.28 12.76 -3.12
CA ASP A 99 1.30 13.12 -2.09
C ASP A 99 1.89 12.95 -0.69
N VAL A 100 2.51 11.79 -0.42
CA VAL A 100 3.18 11.52 0.86
C VAL A 100 4.32 12.52 1.12
N GLU A 101 5.11 12.85 0.09
CA GLU A 101 6.20 13.82 0.22
C GLU A 101 5.69 15.24 0.53
N ARG A 102 4.55 15.62 -0.04
CA ARG A 102 3.88 16.90 0.25
C ARG A 102 3.39 16.96 1.69
N ASP A 103 2.70 15.92 2.14
CA ASP A 103 2.14 15.86 3.50
C ASP A 103 3.25 15.88 4.56
N LEU A 104 4.34 15.15 4.32
CA LEU A 104 5.53 15.20 5.19
C LEU A 104 6.15 16.59 5.26
N LYS A 105 6.21 17.30 4.13
CA LYS A 105 6.78 18.66 4.07
C LYS A 105 5.91 19.67 4.79
N ASP A 106 4.59 19.57 4.67
CA ASP A 106 3.67 20.48 5.33
C ASP A 106 3.57 20.20 6.84
N ALA A 107 3.52 18.92 7.23
CA ALA A 107 3.66 18.54 8.65
C ALA A 107 4.98 19.04 9.26
N GLY A 108 6.09 18.97 8.51
CA GLY A 108 7.39 19.48 8.94
C GLY A 108 7.40 21.01 9.13
N LYS A 109 6.71 21.78 8.28
CA LYS A 109 6.57 23.24 8.44
C LYS A 109 5.75 23.60 9.67
N ASP A 110 4.63 22.90 9.89
CA ASP A 110 3.77 23.16 11.04
C ASP A 110 4.46 22.84 12.37
N LEU A 111 5.22 21.74 12.41
CA LEU A 111 6.07 21.42 13.55
C LEU A 111 7.13 22.49 13.80
N LYS A 112 7.78 22.99 12.75
CA LYS A 112 8.78 24.06 12.87
C LYS A 112 8.16 25.37 13.37
N LYS A 113 6.96 25.70 12.91
CA LYS A 113 6.22 26.89 13.35
C LYS A 113 5.82 26.78 14.82
N LYS A 114 5.24 25.64 15.23
CA LYS A 114 4.93 25.37 16.66
C LYS A 114 6.15 25.40 17.54
N ALA A 115 7.29 24.86 17.08
CA ALA A 115 8.54 24.90 17.83
C ALA A 115 9.05 26.34 18.04
N LEU A 116 8.87 27.22 17.05
CA LEU A 116 9.20 28.65 17.17
C LEU A 116 8.27 29.36 18.16
N GLU A 117 6.97 29.13 18.07
CA GLU A 117 5.97 29.70 18.99
C GLU A 117 6.26 29.29 20.44
N ILE A 118 6.50 28.00 20.69
CA ILE A 118 6.87 27.49 22.03
C ILE A 118 8.15 28.16 22.53
N LYS A 119 9.15 28.36 21.66
CA LYS A 119 10.42 28.98 22.03
C LYS A 119 10.23 30.44 22.43
N GLU A 120 9.38 31.18 21.72
CA GLU A 120 9.06 32.58 22.06
C GLU A 120 8.26 32.67 23.35
N ASP A 121 7.25 31.82 23.54
CA ASP A 121 6.44 31.77 24.77
C ASP A 121 7.28 31.40 25.98
N THR A 122 8.20 30.44 25.84
CA THR A 122 9.13 30.07 26.93
C THR A 122 10.08 31.22 27.26
N LYS A 123 10.53 31.98 26.25
CA LYS A 123 11.40 33.14 26.46
C LYS A 123 10.66 34.27 27.18
N LYS A 124 9.42 34.57 26.80
CA LYS A 124 8.56 35.56 27.48
C LYS A 124 8.34 35.18 28.94
N LYS A 125 7.92 33.93 29.20
CA LYS A 125 7.72 33.45 30.58
C LYS A 125 9.01 33.52 31.41
N ALA A 126 10.17 33.25 30.82
CA ALA A 126 11.44 33.37 31.53
C ALA A 126 11.84 34.83 31.85
N GLU A 127 11.42 35.80 31.04
CA GLU A 127 11.62 37.23 31.30
C GLU A 127 10.66 37.75 32.38
N GLU A 128 9.39 37.32 32.37
CA GLU A 128 8.38 37.63 33.39
C GLU A 128 8.83 37.14 34.78
N VAL A 129 9.26 35.88 34.89
CA VAL A 129 9.78 35.31 36.15
C VAL A 129 11.04 36.05 36.64
N LYS A 130 11.91 36.52 35.74
CA LYS A 130 13.09 37.30 36.12
C LYS A 130 12.76 38.71 36.62
N GLN A 131 11.63 39.28 36.19
CA GLN A 131 11.18 40.58 36.67
C GLN A 131 10.51 40.45 38.04
N GLU A 132 9.66 39.44 38.24
CA GLU A 132 9.04 39.17 39.55
C GLU A 132 10.09 38.93 40.65
N VAL A 133 11.14 38.14 40.36
CA VAL A 133 12.24 37.83 41.30
C VAL A 133 13.15 39.05 41.59
N LYS A 134 13.10 40.12 40.78
CA LYS A 134 13.85 41.37 41.05
C LYS A 134 13.03 42.42 41.81
N SER A 135 11.73 42.18 42.00
CA SER A 135 10.81 43.07 42.72
C SER A 135 10.47 42.61 44.15
N GLU A 136 10.98 41.45 44.58
CA GLU A 136 11.07 41.03 46.00
C GLU A 136 12.43 41.40 46.61
#